data_AF-A0A6J2WV89-F1
#
_entry.id   AF-A0A6J2WV89-F1
#
_cell.length_a   1.000
_cell.length_b   1.000
_cell.length_c   1.000
_cell.angle_alpha   90.00
_cell.angle_beta   90.00
_cell.angle_gamma   90.00
#
_symmetry.space_group_name_H-M   'P 1'
#
loop_
_entity.id
_entity.type
_entity.pdbx_description
1 polymer ?
#
loop_
_entity_poly.entity_id
_entity_poly.type
_entity_poly.pdbx_seq_one_letter_code
_entity_poly.pdbx_strand_id
1 'polypeptide(L)'
;MCSKILINLSLNFKENHFWLVKGIMNHLASKMLNQHSRAFVQAVSIIRAPLFVPQTALGVSQTYRQYRSMPTHGIGRYKYLLPKETPKKKKVKHQMKEIKAATDTEYGVLNVLVSGYDMTLVEHYSQYIHNLCNRLDIKVEECYALPTKSTEVMVMQEQGTKMYVDAVLRTHERVVQISQLKATLTPIFMEVLLQNQPEGVELSVKEHTEADYQARFKARPELEGLLAQMS
;
A
#
# COMPACT_ATOMS: atom_id res chain seq x y z
N MET A 1 -33.54 12.84 -16.22
CA MET A 1 -33.21 11.52 -16.83
C MET A 1 -32.12 11.57 -17.92
N CYS A 2 -31.59 12.73 -18.32
CA CYS A 2 -30.56 12.82 -19.38
C CYS A 2 -29.10 12.53 -18.96
N SER A 3 -28.71 12.64 -17.68
CA SER A 3 -27.29 12.48 -17.30
C SER A 3 -26.81 11.03 -17.18
N LYS A 4 -27.71 10.03 -17.09
CA LYS A 4 -27.31 8.61 -17.02
C LYS A 4 -26.97 7.99 -18.38
N ILE A 5 -27.37 8.64 -19.48
CA ILE A 5 -27.16 8.12 -20.85
C ILE A 5 -25.78 8.52 -21.39
N LEU A 6 -25.30 9.74 -21.05
CA LEU A 6 -24.00 10.25 -21.50
C LEU A 6 -22.79 9.52 -20.89
N ILE A 7 -22.90 9.06 -19.64
CA ILE A 7 -21.83 8.32 -18.98
C ILE A 7 -21.67 6.90 -19.57
N ASN A 8 -22.79 6.26 -19.94
CA ASN A 8 -22.78 4.93 -20.56
C ASN A 8 -22.25 4.90 -22.00
N LEU A 9 -22.35 6.02 -22.73
CA LEU A 9 -21.77 6.14 -24.08
C LEU A 9 -20.25 6.40 -24.05
N SER A 10 -19.73 7.10 -23.03
CA SER A 10 -18.29 7.35 -22.88
C SER A 10 -17.49 6.11 -22.47
N LEU A 11 -18.08 5.25 -21.61
CA LEU A 11 -17.44 4.00 -21.18
C LEU A 11 -17.38 2.94 -22.31
N ASN A 12 -18.44 2.84 -23.13
CA ASN A 12 -18.45 1.91 -24.27
C ASN A 12 -17.51 2.29 -25.41
N PHE A 13 -17.10 3.55 -25.54
CA PHE A 13 -16.16 3.97 -26.59
C PHE A 13 -14.70 3.65 -26.24
N LYS A 14 -14.34 3.63 -24.94
CA LYS A 14 -12.96 3.30 -24.50
C LYS A 14 -12.67 1.80 -24.41
N GLU A 15 -13.66 0.97 -24.11
CA GLU A 15 -13.45 -0.48 -23.99
C GLU A 15 -13.27 -1.16 -25.37
N ASN A 16 -13.99 -0.70 -26.39
CA ASN A 16 -13.93 -1.30 -27.73
C ASN A 16 -12.59 -1.03 -28.45
N HIS A 17 -11.96 0.12 -28.22
CA HIS A 17 -10.66 0.44 -28.81
C HIS A 17 -9.51 -0.37 -28.18
N PHE A 18 -9.65 -0.75 -26.91
CA PHE A 18 -8.64 -1.55 -26.20
C PHE A 18 -8.61 -3.01 -26.67
N TRP A 19 -9.76 -3.60 -26.97
CA TRP A 19 -9.85 -4.95 -27.51
C TRP A 19 -9.34 -5.06 -28.95
N LEU A 20 -9.56 -4.04 -29.78
CA LEU A 20 -9.11 -4.04 -31.17
C LEU A 20 -7.58 -3.97 -31.30
N VAL A 21 -6.93 -3.11 -30.49
CA VAL A 21 -5.46 -2.97 -30.50
C VAL A 21 -4.78 -4.23 -29.95
N LYS A 22 -5.37 -4.88 -28.94
CA LYS A 22 -4.84 -6.11 -28.34
C LYS A 22 -4.96 -7.32 -29.27
N GLY A 23 -6.02 -7.37 -30.10
CA GLY A 23 -6.18 -8.38 -31.15
C GLY A 23 -5.15 -8.25 -32.28
N ILE A 24 -4.88 -7.03 -32.74
CA ILE A 24 -3.93 -6.77 -33.83
C ILE A 24 -2.48 -7.06 -33.37
N MET A 25 -2.10 -6.68 -32.15
CA MET A 25 -0.78 -6.98 -31.60
C MET A 25 -0.53 -8.49 -31.44
N ASN A 26 -1.54 -9.26 -31.01
CA ASN A 26 -1.40 -10.71 -30.87
C ASN A 26 -1.31 -11.44 -32.23
N HIS A 27 -1.97 -10.91 -33.27
CA HIS A 27 -1.86 -11.47 -34.62
C HIS A 27 -0.50 -11.14 -35.29
N LEU A 28 0.09 -9.98 -35.00
CA LEU A 28 1.44 -9.63 -35.45
C LEU A 28 2.52 -10.45 -34.74
N ALA A 29 2.36 -10.69 -33.43
CA ALA A 29 3.28 -11.53 -32.67
C ALA A 29 3.27 -13.01 -33.13
N SER A 30 2.11 -13.56 -33.50
CA SER A 30 2.00 -14.94 -34.00
C SER A 30 2.54 -15.13 -35.42
N LYS A 31 2.51 -14.09 -36.27
CA LYS A 31 3.14 -14.10 -37.60
C LYS A 31 4.67 -14.00 -37.51
N MET A 32 5.21 -13.20 -36.59
CA MET A 32 6.66 -13.07 -36.38
C MET A 32 7.30 -14.34 -35.79
N LEU A 33 6.59 -15.07 -34.92
CA LEU A 33 7.10 -16.33 -34.35
C LEU A 33 7.12 -17.50 -35.34
N ASN A 34 6.27 -17.49 -36.37
CA ASN A 34 6.18 -18.58 -37.35
C ASN A 34 7.15 -18.47 -38.53
N GLN A 35 7.78 -17.32 -38.76
CA GLN A 35 8.80 -17.19 -39.81
C GLN A 35 10.18 -17.75 -39.40
N HIS A 36 10.49 -17.82 -38.11
CA HIS A 36 11.80 -18.29 -37.62
C HIS A 36 11.89 -19.79 -37.32
N SER A 37 10.80 -20.55 -37.44
CA SER A 37 10.79 -21.99 -37.13
C SER A 37 11.45 -22.86 -38.21
N ARG A 38 11.54 -22.40 -39.46
CA ARG A 38 12.13 -23.20 -40.56
C ARG A 38 13.65 -23.09 -40.66
N ALA A 39 14.25 -21.96 -40.25
CA ALA A 39 15.70 -21.79 -40.24
C ALA A 39 16.37 -22.63 -39.12
N PHE A 40 15.69 -22.82 -37.99
CA PHE A 40 16.22 -23.60 -36.87
C PHE A 40 16.24 -25.11 -37.13
N VAL A 41 15.34 -25.63 -37.97
CA VAL A 41 15.28 -27.07 -38.28
C VAL A 41 16.38 -27.49 -39.25
N GLN A 42 16.81 -26.63 -40.17
CA GLN A 42 17.93 -26.93 -41.09
C GLN A 42 19.32 -26.88 -40.41
N ALA A 43 19.48 -26.07 -39.35
CA ALA A 43 20.75 -25.99 -38.63
C ALA A 43 21.04 -27.24 -37.76
N VAL A 44 19.98 -27.94 -37.29
CA VAL A 44 20.14 -29.11 -36.41
C VAL A 44 20.50 -30.39 -37.19
N SER A 45 20.22 -30.47 -38.49
CA SER A 45 20.58 -31.64 -39.32
C SER A 45 22.06 -31.74 -39.69
N ILE A 46 22.87 -30.70 -39.48
CA ILE A 46 24.30 -30.70 -39.84
C ILE A 46 25.18 -31.27 -38.70
N ILE A 47 24.64 -31.48 -37.50
CA ILE A 47 25.39 -31.96 -36.31
C ILE A 47 25.03 -33.40 -35.94
N ARG A 48 24.91 -34.30 -36.94
CA ARG A 48 24.89 -35.75 -36.72
C ARG A 48 26.17 -36.38 -37.25
N ALA A 49 27.29 -36.10 -36.59
CA ALA A 49 28.46 -36.96 -36.66
C ALA A 49 28.33 -38.02 -35.54
N PRO A 50 28.51 -39.32 -35.81
CA PRO A 50 28.55 -40.33 -34.75
C PRO A 50 29.89 -40.20 -34.03
N LEU A 51 29.87 -39.62 -32.83
CA LEU A 51 31.02 -39.69 -31.93
C LEU A 51 31.19 -41.14 -31.47
N PHE A 52 32.32 -41.72 -31.89
CA PHE A 52 32.85 -42.99 -31.46
C PHE A 52 32.90 -43.05 -29.92
N VAL A 53 32.18 -44.01 -29.33
CA VAL A 53 32.20 -44.29 -27.88
C VAL A 53 33.17 -45.45 -27.64
N PRO A 54 34.24 -45.27 -26.83
CA PRO A 54 34.89 -46.42 -26.20
C PRO A 54 34.04 -46.87 -25.02
N GLN A 55 33.60 -48.13 -25.05
CA GLN A 55 32.96 -48.78 -23.93
C GLN A 55 33.98 -48.97 -22.79
N THR A 56 33.64 -48.49 -21.59
CA THR A 56 34.21 -48.99 -20.33
C THR A 56 33.09 -49.41 -19.38
N ALA A 57 33.33 -50.53 -18.72
CA ALA A 57 32.33 -51.37 -18.06
C ALA A 57 31.96 -50.89 -16.64
N LEU A 58 30.72 -51.25 -16.27
CA LEU A 58 30.20 -51.53 -14.91
C LEU A 58 30.63 -50.58 -13.78
N GLY A 59 29.81 -49.55 -13.55
CA GLY A 59 29.81 -48.77 -12.32
C GLY A 59 28.52 -47.97 -12.21
N VAL A 60 27.76 -48.24 -11.14
CA VAL A 60 26.51 -47.60 -10.70
C VAL A 60 26.22 -46.24 -11.32
N SER A 61 25.07 -46.15 -12.02
CA SER A 61 24.49 -44.93 -12.56
C SER A 61 24.45 -43.80 -11.53
N GLN A 62 25.47 -42.93 -11.60
CA GLN A 62 25.47 -41.63 -10.97
C GLN A 62 25.01 -40.61 -12.01
N THR A 63 23.70 -40.56 -12.29
CA THR A 63 23.08 -39.42 -12.98
C THR A 63 23.07 -38.20 -12.06
N TYR A 64 24.26 -37.66 -11.75
CA TYR A 64 24.41 -36.43 -11.00
C TYR A 64 24.09 -35.27 -11.95
N ARG A 65 22.86 -34.78 -11.85
CA ARG A 65 22.32 -33.48 -12.31
C ARG A 65 23.36 -32.52 -12.94
N GLN A 66 23.75 -32.76 -14.19
CA GLN A 66 24.71 -31.93 -14.94
C GLN A 66 24.22 -30.49 -15.16
N TYR A 67 22.92 -30.25 -15.10
CA TYR A 67 22.35 -28.90 -15.24
C TYR A 67 22.78 -27.92 -14.14
N ARG A 68 23.22 -28.42 -12.97
CA ARG A 68 23.70 -27.55 -11.87
C ARG A 68 25.07 -26.94 -12.13
N SER A 69 25.89 -27.57 -12.96
CA SER A 69 27.22 -27.10 -13.37
C SER A 69 27.20 -26.31 -14.69
N MET A 70 26.04 -26.14 -15.32
CA MET A 70 25.89 -25.33 -16.53
C MET A 70 25.86 -23.83 -16.22
N PRO A 71 26.39 -22.97 -17.13
CA PRO A 71 26.40 -21.51 -16.93
C PRO A 71 24.98 -20.91 -16.87
N THR A 72 23.97 -21.61 -17.41
CA THR A 72 22.56 -21.21 -17.38
C THR A 72 21.83 -21.62 -16.09
N HIS A 73 22.52 -22.26 -15.14
CA HIS A 73 21.92 -22.68 -13.88
C HIS A 73 21.42 -21.47 -13.09
N GLY A 74 20.12 -21.46 -12.79
CA GLY A 74 19.52 -20.44 -11.92
C GLY A 74 18.95 -19.22 -12.63
N ILE A 75 18.94 -19.17 -13.97
CA ILE A 75 18.31 -18.09 -14.75
C ILE A 75 16.85 -17.83 -14.38
N GLY A 76 16.10 -18.88 -13.98
CA GLY A 76 14.71 -18.80 -13.56
C GLY A 76 14.50 -18.58 -12.06
N ARG A 77 15.56 -18.30 -11.28
CA ARG A 77 15.38 -17.96 -9.86
C ARG A 77 14.82 -16.54 -9.80
N TYR A 78 13.58 -16.38 -9.34
CA TYR A 78 12.95 -15.07 -9.20
C TYR A 78 12.69 -14.69 -7.74
N LYS A 79 12.76 -15.67 -6.81
CA LYS A 79 12.43 -15.46 -5.39
C LYS A 79 13.30 -14.42 -4.68
N TYR A 80 14.50 -14.13 -5.18
CA TYR A 80 15.37 -13.10 -4.61
C TYR A 80 15.00 -11.68 -5.07
N LEU A 81 14.24 -11.55 -6.17
CA LEU A 81 13.72 -10.27 -6.65
C LEU A 81 12.50 -9.82 -5.84
N LEU A 82 11.84 -10.77 -5.17
CA LEU A 82 10.70 -10.51 -4.31
C LEU A 82 11.18 -10.21 -2.89
N PRO A 83 10.54 -9.27 -2.17
CA PRO A 83 10.74 -9.10 -0.74
C PRO A 83 10.52 -10.43 0.00
N LYS A 84 11.36 -10.73 0.99
CA LYS A 84 11.20 -11.94 1.80
C LYS A 84 9.86 -11.89 2.54
N GLU A 85 8.94 -12.78 2.20
CA GLU A 85 7.70 -12.93 2.95
C GLU A 85 8.01 -13.41 4.37
N THR A 86 7.66 -12.61 5.37
CA THR A 86 7.69 -13.07 6.76
C THR A 86 6.57 -14.11 6.94
N PRO A 87 6.81 -15.22 7.67
CA PRO A 87 5.80 -16.25 7.84
C PRO A 87 4.56 -15.61 8.48
N LYS A 88 3.39 -15.77 7.82
CA LYS A 88 2.10 -15.32 8.35
C LYS A 88 1.85 -16.02 9.68
N LYS A 89 2.22 -15.39 10.80
CA LYS A 89 1.86 -15.89 12.13
C LYS A 89 0.32 -16.02 12.12
N LYS A 90 -0.19 -17.17 12.60
CA LYS A 90 -1.63 -17.39 12.86
C LYS A 90 -2.21 -16.13 13.50
N LYS A 91 -3.47 -15.75 13.19
CA LYS A 91 -4.19 -14.57 13.71
C LYS A 91 -3.92 -14.35 15.21
N VAL A 92 -2.83 -13.67 15.52
CA VAL A 92 -2.31 -13.41 16.86
C VAL A 92 -2.28 -11.89 16.92
N LYS A 93 -2.87 -11.37 18.00
CA LYS A 93 -2.94 -9.96 18.42
C LYS A 93 -2.04 -9.04 17.59
N HIS A 94 -2.61 -8.03 16.93
CA HIS A 94 -1.87 -7.02 16.17
C HIS A 94 -0.71 -6.51 17.04
N GLN A 95 0.50 -6.98 16.74
CA GLN A 95 1.70 -6.64 17.47
C GLN A 95 2.11 -5.25 17.02
N MET A 96 2.44 -4.39 17.99
CA MET A 96 2.95 -3.07 17.70
C MET A 96 4.19 -3.19 16.81
N LYS A 97 4.18 -2.48 15.69
CA LYS A 97 5.37 -2.33 14.85
C LYS A 97 6.36 -1.43 15.57
N GLU A 98 7.64 -1.77 15.50
CA GLU A 98 8.70 -0.95 16.06
C GLU A 98 8.68 0.44 15.42
N ILE A 99 8.61 1.49 16.26
CA ILE A 99 8.61 2.88 15.80
C ILE A 99 10.03 3.19 15.33
N LYS A 100 10.18 3.56 14.06
CA LYS A 100 11.47 3.99 13.53
C LYS A 100 11.83 5.35 14.13
N ALA A 101 12.99 5.42 14.80
CA ALA A 101 13.54 6.66 15.33
C ALA A 101 13.93 7.63 14.20
N ALA A 102 13.91 8.92 14.51
CA ALA A 102 14.40 9.95 13.61
C ALA A 102 15.93 9.83 13.41
N THR A 103 16.37 10.13 12.20
CA THR A 103 17.79 10.26 11.82
C THR A 103 18.05 11.71 11.42
N ASP A 104 19.30 12.18 11.44
CA ASP A 104 19.65 13.58 11.10
C ASP A 104 19.12 14.04 9.73
N THR A 105 18.95 13.12 8.78
CA THR A 105 18.49 13.41 7.41
C THR A 105 17.02 13.09 7.16
N GLU A 106 16.40 12.26 8.00
CA GLU A 106 15.06 11.70 7.77
C GLU A 106 14.26 11.68 9.07
N TYR A 107 13.03 12.21 9.01
CA TYR A 107 12.06 12.07 10.07
C TYR A 107 11.64 10.61 10.21
N GLY A 108 11.31 10.22 11.45
CA GLY A 108 10.83 8.89 11.81
C GLY A 108 9.42 8.62 11.30
N VAL A 109 8.59 7.99 12.13
CA VAL A 109 7.16 7.79 11.81
C VAL A 109 6.36 9.02 12.25
N LEU A 110 5.71 9.67 11.29
CA LEU A 110 4.85 10.84 11.52
C LEU A 110 3.39 10.45 11.31
N ASN A 111 2.52 10.98 12.17
CA ASN A 111 1.09 10.87 12.08
C ASN A 111 0.51 12.20 11.61
N VAL A 112 -0.03 12.20 10.39
CA VAL A 112 -0.81 13.33 9.87
C VAL A 112 -2.27 13.09 10.22
N LEU A 113 -2.79 13.87 11.16
CA LEU A 113 -4.15 13.78 11.67
C LEU A 113 -5.02 14.87 11.04
N VAL A 114 -6.14 14.42 10.48
CA VAL A 114 -7.13 15.24 9.82
C VAL A 114 -8.42 15.13 10.65
N SER A 115 -8.84 16.22 11.27
CA SER A 115 -10.08 16.34 12.05
C SER A 115 -11.10 17.20 11.30
N GLY A 116 -12.38 16.89 11.43
CA GLY A 116 -13.45 17.73 10.88
C GLY A 116 -14.83 17.24 11.29
N TYR A 117 -15.83 18.11 11.14
CA TYR A 117 -17.22 17.78 11.48
C TYR A 117 -17.93 16.99 10.37
N ASP A 118 -17.59 17.28 9.10
CA ASP A 118 -18.11 16.54 7.96
C ASP A 118 -17.21 15.33 7.65
N MET A 119 -17.79 14.14 7.71
CA MET A 119 -17.10 12.90 7.38
C MET A 119 -16.54 12.92 5.95
N THR A 120 -17.30 13.43 4.98
CA THR A 120 -16.98 13.31 3.55
C THR A 120 -15.75 14.12 3.17
N LEU A 121 -15.63 15.34 3.72
CA LEU A 121 -14.47 16.21 3.52
C LEU A 121 -13.20 15.58 4.11
N VAL A 122 -13.29 15.06 5.33
CA VAL A 122 -12.17 14.43 6.03
C VAL A 122 -11.67 13.19 5.26
N GLU A 123 -12.58 12.35 4.77
CA GLU A 123 -12.23 11.17 3.98
C GLU A 123 -11.58 11.55 2.65
N HIS A 124 -12.18 12.49 1.91
CA HIS A 124 -11.64 12.93 0.63
C HIS A 124 -10.26 13.58 0.78
N TYR A 125 -10.07 14.38 1.83
CA TYR A 125 -8.77 14.99 2.12
C TYR A 125 -7.72 13.94 2.52
N SER A 126 -8.10 12.94 3.33
CA SER A 126 -7.19 11.82 3.65
C SER A 126 -6.76 11.03 2.40
N GLN A 127 -7.68 10.84 1.45
CA GLN A 127 -7.39 10.19 0.17
C GLN A 127 -6.46 11.05 -0.69
N TYR A 128 -6.67 12.37 -0.70
CA TYR A 128 -5.78 13.32 -1.36
C TYR A 128 -4.36 13.23 -0.81
N ILE A 129 -4.19 13.28 0.51
CA ILE A 129 -2.88 13.15 1.18
C ILE A 129 -2.21 11.82 0.81
N HIS A 130 -2.95 10.71 0.89
CA HIS A 130 -2.43 9.40 0.52
C HIS A 130 -1.92 9.35 -0.93
N ASN A 131 -2.70 9.91 -1.87
CA ASN A 131 -2.31 9.97 -3.28
C ASN A 131 -1.12 10.90 -3.52
N LEU A 132 -1.04 12.01 -2.78
CA LEU A 132 0.09 12.93 -2.84
C LEU A 132 1.36 12.26 -2.34
N CYS A 133 1.31 11.52 -1.23
CA CYS A 133 2.45 10.75 -0.72
C CYS A 133 2.94 9.73 -1.77
N ASN A 134 2.02 9.03 -2.45
CA ASN A 134 2.38 8.09 -3.51
C ASN A 134 3.03 8.76 -4.74
N ARG A 135 2.67 10.02 -5.03
CA ARG A 135 3.27 10.79 -6.14
C ARG A 135 4.64 11.36 -5.79
N LEU A 136 4.87 11.65 -4.52
CA LEU A 136 6.15 12.15 -4.01
C LEU A 136 7.10 11.00 -3.58
N ASP A 137 6.73 9.74 -3.87
CA ASP A 137 7.45 8.54 -3.46
C ASP A 137 7.73 8.46 -1.94
N ILE A 138 6.81 8.98 -1.13
CA ILE A 138 6.87 8.91 0.33
C ILE A 138 6.18 7.63 0.81
N LYS A 139 6.86 6.87 1.66
CA LYS A 139 6.36 5.60 2.15
C LYS A 139 5.27 5.78 3.21
N VAL A 140 4.03 5.52 2.83
CA VAL A 140 2.88 5.43 3.75
C VAL A 140 2.88 4.07 4.44
N GLU A 141 2.85 4.04 5.78
CA GLU A 141 2.78 2.78 6.54
C GLU A 141 1.35 2.29 6.69
N GLU A 142 0.46 3.15 7.18
CA GLU A 142 -0.94 2.83 7.43
C GLU A 142 -1.82 4.07 7.26
N CYS A 143 -3.04 3.89 6.77
CA CYS A 143 -4.10 4.89 6.78
C CYS A 143 -5.30 4.32 7.51
N TYR A 144 -5.76 4.98 8.56
CA TYR A 144 -6.83 4.46 9.40
C TYR A 144 -7.73 5.58 9.93
N ALA A 145 -8.88 5.17 10.47
CA ALA A 145 -9.84 6.06 11.08
C ALA A 145 -9.77 5.95 12.61
N LEU A 146 -9.91 7.08 13.29
CA LEU A 146 -10.12 7.13 14.73
C LEU A 146 -11.63 7.09 15.03
N PRO A 147 -12.01 6.56 16.22
CA PRO A 147 -13.41 6.56 16.63
C PRO A 147 -13.94 8.00 16.71
N THR A 148 -15.15 8.19 16.20
CA THR A 148 -15.79 9.52 16.15
C THR A 148 -16.13 9.99 17.57
N LYS A 149 -15.80 11.24 17.86
CA LYS A 149 -16.11 11.89 19.14
C LYS A 149 -17.40 12.70 18.97
N SER A 150 -18.41 12.43 19.80
CA SER A 150 -19.64 13.20 19.83
C SER A 150 -19.59 14.20 20.99
N THR A 151 -19.70 15.49 20.69
CA THR A 151 -19.77 16.56 21.68
C THR A 151 -21.16 17.19 21.66
N GLU A 152 -21.79 17.24 22.82
CA GLU A 152 -23.08 17.92 23.00
C GLU A 152 -22.82 19.39 23.33
N VAL A 153 -23.32 20.29 22.49
CA VAL A 153 -23.22 21.73 22.69
C VAL A 153 -24.43 22.17 23.50
N MET A 154 -24.18 22.66 24.71
CA MET A 154 -25.21 23.19 25.59
C MET A 154 -25.19 24.71 25.56
N VAL A 155 -26.34 25.31 25.32
CA VAL A 155 -26.55 26.77 25.28
C VAL A 155 -27.31 27.20 26.52
N MET A 156 -26.88 28.32 27.11
CA MET A 156 -27.54 28.94 28.26
C MET A 156 -28.72 29.78 27.79
N GLN A 157 -29.85 29.71 28.51
CA GLN A 157 -31.04 30.48 28.17
C GLN A 157 -30.84 31.98 28.47
N GLU A 158 -31.34 32.86 27.60
CA GLU A 158 -31.16 34.32 27.72
C GLU A 158 -31.74 34.93 29.02
N GLN A 159 -32.75 34.28 29.61
CA GLN A 159 -33.46 34.74 30.80
C GLN A 159 -33.45 33.69 31.93
N GLY A 160 -32.40 32.87 32.04
CA GLY A 160 -32.28 31.90 33.14
C GLY A 160 -30.97 31.10 33.19
N THR A 161 -30.68 30.46 34.32
CA THR A 161 -29.43 29.69 34.56
C THR A 161 -29.48 28.26 34.05
N LYS A 162 -30.54 27.87 33.33
CA LYS A 162 -30.71 26.50 32.85
C LYS A 162 -30.05 26.31 31.48
N MET A 163 -29.26 25.25 31.36
CA MET A 163 -28.61 24.85 30.11
C MET A 163 -29.54 23.94 29.31
N TYR A 164 -29.59 24.14 27.99
CA TYR A 164 -30.32 23.30 27.04
C TYR A 164 -29.38 22.78 25.96
N VAL A 165 -29.61 21.55 25.48
CA VAL A 165 -28.84 20.95 24.39
C VAL A 165 -29.33 21.57 23.08
N ASP A 166 -28.43 22.23 22.35
CA ASP A 166 -28.72 22.88 21.07
C ASP A 166 -28.39 21.95 19.90
N ALA A 167 -27.16 21.42 19.89
CA ALA A 167 -26.70 20.54 18.83
C ALA A 167 -25.76 19.44 19.34
N VAL A 168 -25.74 18.31 18.63
CA VAL A 168 -24.76 17.24 18.81
C VAL A 168 -23.78 17.28 17.65
N LEU A 169 -22.56 17.73 17.92
CA LEU A 169 -21.50 17.79 16.93
C LEU A 169 -20.73 16.47 16.93
N ARG A 170 -20.46 15.94 15.74
CA ARG A 170 -19.66 14.72 15.55
C ARG A 170 -18.35 15.11 14.91
N THR A 171 -17.24 14.79 15.56
CA THR A 171 -15.90 15.04 15.04
C THR A 171 -15.32 13.73 14.53
N HIS A 172 -15.05 13.69 13.23
CA HIS A 172 -14.41 12.58 12.55
C HIS A 172 -12.92 12.85 12.40
N GLU A 173 -12.12 11.84 12.70
CA GLU A 173 -10.66 11.93 12.66
C GLU A 173 -10.09 10.82 11.78
N ARG A 174 -9.22 11.18 10.84
CA ARG A 174 -8.45 10.25 9.99
C ARG A 174 -6.98 10.49 10.21
N VAL A 175 -6.20 9.42 10.18
CA VAL A 175 -4.76 9.49 10.37
C VAL A 175 -4.05 8.79 9.22
N VAL A 176 -3.10 9.48 8.62
CA VAL A 176 -2.17 8.96 7.61
C VAL A 176 -0.81 8.84 8.27
N GLN A 177 -0.32 7.61 8.46
CA GLN A 177 1.02 7.34 8.99
C GLN A 177 2.02 7.32 7.86
N ILE A 178 3.01 8.18 7.97
CA ILE A 178 4.06 8.36 6.98
C ILE A 178 5.38 7.98 7.64
N SER A 179 6.25 7.31 6.90
CA SER A 179 7.59 6.97 7.34
C SER A 179 8.64 7.48 6.37
N GLN A 180 9.87 7.67 6.87
CA GLN A 180 11.04 7.98 6.04
C GLN A 180 10.87 9.27 5.23
N LEU A 181 10.37 10.31 5.90
CA LEU A 181 10.17 11.61 5.28
C LEU A 181 11.47 12.41 5.36
N LYS A 182 12.05 12.74 4.19
CA LYS A 182 13.33 13.47 4.11
C LYS A 182 13.19 14.89 4.64
N ALA A 183 14.17 15.34 5.42
CA ALA A 183 14.15 16.67 6.03
C ALA A 183 13.91 17.80 5.01
N THR A 184 14.53 17.70 3.83
CA THR A 184 14.40 18.67 2.72
C THR A 184 13.01 18.72 2.08
N LEU A 185 12.26 17.61 2.10
CA LEU A 185 10.93 17.53 1.48
C LEU A 185 9.81 17.95 2.44
N THR A 186 10.04 17.87 3.74
CA THR A 186 9.09 18.27 4.79
C THR A 186 8.50 19.66 4.63
N PRO A 187 9.29 20.74 4.44
CA PRO A 187 8.71 22.07 4.30
C PRO A 187 7.80 22.17 3.09
N ILE A 188 8.22 21.60 1.94
CA ILE A 188 7.43 21.57 0.70
C ILE A 188 6.14 20.77 0.92
N PHE A 189 6.24 19.62 1.58
CA PHE A 189 5.09 18.77 1.89
C PHE A 189 4.08 19.52 2.78
N MET A 190 4.53 20.15 3.87
CA MET A 190 3.66 20.92 4.76
C MET A 190 3.02 22.11 4.04
N GLU A 191 3.77 22.82 3.21
CA GLU A 191 3.26 23.95 2.44
C GLU A 191 2.14 23.51 1.49
N VAL A 192 2.35 22.42 0.75
CA VAL A 192 1.32 21.90 -0.17
C VAL A 192 0.09 21.41 0.58
N LEU A 193 0.24 20.82 1.77
CA LEU A 193 -0.92 20.44 2.59
C LEU A 193 -1.70 21.66 3.05
N LEU A 194 -1.03 22.68 3.59
CA LEU A 194 -1.70 23.90 4.08
C LEU A 194 -2.39 24.67 2.94
N GLN A 195 -1.77 24.76 1.76
CA GLN A 195 -2.36 25.43 0.59
C GLN A 195 -3.62 24.72 0.07
N ASN A 196 -3.71 23.40 0.23
CA ASN A 196 -4.84 22.59 -0.24
C ASN A 196 -5.82 22.21 0.88
N GLN A 197 -5.69 22.82 2.07
CA GLN A 197 -6.53 22.52 3.20
C GLN A 197 -7.97 23.02 2.97
N PRO A 198 -8.97 22.14 2.97
CA PRO A 198 -10.36 22.56 2.79
C PRO A 198 -10.92 23.22 4.06
N GLU A 199 -11.97 24.02 3.87
CA GLU A 199 -12.66 24.68 4.98
C GLU A 199 -13.31 23.66 5.93
N GLY A 200 -13.28 23.95 7.24
CA GLY A 200 -13.88 23.08 8.26
C GLY A 200 -13.11 21.79 8.55
N VAL A 201 -11.92 21.63 7.95
CA VAL A 201 -10.97 20.56 8.28
C VAL A 201 -9.78 21.16 9.00
N GLU A 202 -9.38 20.53 10.10
CA GLU A 202 -8.19 20.86 10.87
C GLU A 202 -7.11 19.79 10.61
N LEU A 203 -5.90 20.27 10.38
CA LEU A 203 -4.72 19.44 10.09
C LEU A 203 -3.75 19.56 11.26
N SER A 204 -3.33 18.43 11.82
CA SER A 204 -2.26 18.38 12.82
C SER A 204 -1.25 17.29 12.48
N VAL A 205 0.03 17.60 12.63
CA VAL A 205 1.12 16.64 12.41
C VAL A 205 1.81 16.38 13.73
N LYS A 206 1.88 15.12 14.13
CA LYS A 206 2.50 14.68 15.39
C LYS A 206 3.45 13.52 15.13
N GLU A 207 4.48 13.39 15.94
CA GLU A 207 5.31 12.20 15.94
C GLU A 207 4.52 11.00 16.47
N HIS A 208 4.78 9.82 15.93
CA HIS A 208 4.06 8.63 16.37
C HIS A 208 4.55 8.18 17.74
N THR A 209 3.65 8.17 18.73
CA THR A 209 3.93 7.65 20.07
C THR A 209 3.20 6.33 20.34
N GLU A 210 3.67 5.59 21.35
CA GLU A 210 2.99 4.37 21.83
C GLU A 210 1.58 4.66 22.35
N ALA A 211 1.38 5.84 22.95
CA ALA A 211 0.07 6.29 23.41
C ALA A 211 -0.93 6.42 22.26
N ASP A 212 -0.52 6.95 21.10
CA ASP A 212 -1.37 7.06 19.92
C ASP A 212 -1.76 5.69 19.36
N TYR A 213 -0.88 4.70 19.48
CA TYR A 213 -1.19 3.32 19.12
C TYR A 213 -2.20 2.70 20.09
N GLN A 214 -1.99 2.88 21.40
CA GLN A 214 -2.87 2.37 22.44
C GLN A 214 -4.26 3.01 22.40
N ALA A 215 -4.35 4.30 22.03
CA ALA A 215 -5.60 5.04 21.90
C ALA A 215 -6.57 4.44 20.87
N ARG A 216 -6.09 3.63 19.93
CA ARG A 216 -6.94 2.90 18.96
C ARG A 216 -7.67 1.72 19.60
N PHE A 217 -7.19 1.21 20.73
CA PHE A 217 -7.75 0.04 21.39
C PHE A 217 -8.76 0.42 22.46
N LYS A 218 -9.63 -0.55 22.79
CA LYS A 218 -10.57 -0.40 23.91
C LYS A 218 -9.80 -0.41 25.23
N ALA A 219 -10.18 0.48 26.14
CA ALA A 219 -9.71 0.48 27.52
C ALA A 219 -10.02 -0.87 28.20
N ARG A 220 -9.15 -1.29 29.13
CA ARG A 220 -9.28 -2.54 29.87
C ARG A 220 -9.37 -2.24 31.37
N PRO A 221 -10.58 -1.92 31.88
CA PRO A 221 -10.75 -1.50 33.27
C PRO A 221 -10.33 -2.58 34.27
N GLU A 222 -10.44 -3.87 33.92
CA GLU A 222 -9.97 -4.98 34.76
C GLU A 222 -8.45 -4.94 35.00
N LEU A 223 -7.66 -4.64 33.96
CA LEU A 223 -6.20 -4.55 34.11
C LEU A 223 -5.79 -3.30 34.88
N GLU A 224 -6.46 -2.18 34.64
CA GLU A 224 -6.24 -0.93 35.36
C GLU A 224 -6.57 -1.10 36.85
N GLY A 225 -7.67 -1.79 37.17
CA GLY A 225 -8.06 -2.11 38.53
C GLY A 225 -7.05 -3.03 39.25
N LEU A 226 -6.50 -4.03 38.55
CA LEU A 226 -5.45 -4.88 39.10
C LEU A 226 -4.14 -4.11 39.32
N LEU A 227 -3.75 -3.24 38.39
CA LEU A 227 -2.56 -2.39 38.56
C LEU A 227 -2.70 -1.45 39.75
N ALA A 228 -3.88 -0.86 39.94
CA ALA A 228 -4.18 0.00 41.09
C ALA A 228 -4.20 -0.75 42.43
N GLN A 229 -4.45 -2.06 42.42
CA GLN A 229 -4.37 -2.91 43.63
C GLN A 229 -2.93 -3.36 43.95
N MET A 230 -2.06 -3.38 42.93
CA MET A 230 -0.66 -3.76 43.08
C MET A 230 0.25 -2.57 43.45
N SER A 231 -0.21 -1.34 43.21
CA SER A 231 0.44 -0.08 43.63
C SER A 231 0.06 0.29 45.07
#